data_AF-A0A2U0RW25-F1
#
_entry.id   AF-A0A2U0RW25-F1
#
_cell.length_a   1.000
_cell.length_b   1.000
_cell.length_c   1.000
_cell.angle_alpha   90.00
_cell.angle_beta   90.00
_cell.angle_gamma   90.00
#
_symmetry.space_group_name_H-M   'P 1'
#
loop_
_entity.id
_entity.type
_entity.pdbx_description
1 polymer ?
#
loop_
_entity_poly.entity_id
_entity_poly.type
_entity_poly.pdbx_seq_one_letter_code
_entity_poly.pdbx_strand_id
1 'polypeptide(L)'
;MNKKIRTTTIAALMLIVIAVGSLSVVLGQPTTETRATRIVESAQAAEEKVGDLIDLVASNATALLMIETAGLTDAFEANVTLFGEGQENVTNALACLEAEDYEGAIENATDAMTIFREVYRAINEILCDSDVKICPSVDPEELEDAIDRSLAKIEDLKALISEDADIYSNITEAEDLLLEAKNELLPDDIEAAKDNLREANALISDVCQYLKEVAQDLNPARIRDYCEELQYRYRFGERFGQAETEGFDVNGFLQGVGYQNEDDFMTRFQEMIQNAQDTEDIEDAVDDLEEIGRFAREFDGSFNQQMGQFRAQHGQNNSGAGSSQQGSGSGSQTSGGSGQMGSGSGH
;
A
#
# COMPACT_ATOMS: atom_id res chain seq x y z
N MET A 1 -56.37 -11.48 -24.88
CA MET A 1 -56.06 -11.84 -23.49
C MET A 1 -54.98 -10.90 -23.00
N ASN A 2 -55.31 -9.95 -22.13
CA ASN A 2 -54.30 -9.11 -21.46
C ASN A 2 -53.56 -9.99 -20.45
N LYS A 3 -52.32 -10.39 -20.73
CA LYS A 3 -51.42 -10.94 -19.71
C LYS A 3 -51.19 -9.81 -18.71
N LYS A 4 -51.76 -9.93 -17.51
CA LYS A 4 -51.30 -9.15 -16.35
C LYS A 4 -49.85 -9.57 -16.13
N ILE A 5 -48.90 -8.78 -16.61
CA ILE A 5 -47.49 -8.91 -16.27
C ILE A 5 -47.42 -8.59 -14.77
N ARG A 6 -47.24 -9.62 -13.94
CA ARG A 6 -46.94 -9.43 -12.52
C ARG A 6 -45.48 -9.00 -12.47
N THR A 7 -45.23 -7.71 -12.36
CA THR A 7 -43.89 -7.19 -12.12
C THR A 7 -43.48 -7.58 -10.70
N THR A 8 -42.45 -8.42 -10.58
CA THR A 8 -41.81 -8.74 -9.30
C THR A 8 -40.69 -7.73 -9.08
N THR A 9 -40.63 -7.19 -7.86
CA THR A 9 -39.55 -6.28 -7.44
C THR A 9 -38.64 -7.02 -6.47
N ILE A 10 -37.33 -7.01 -6.74
CA ILE A 10 -36.28 -7.42 -5.81
C ILE A 10 -35.60 -6.16 -5.30
N ALA A 11 -35.46 -6.06 -3.98
CA ALA A 11 -34.68 -5.02 -3.33
C ALA A 11 -33.21 -5.49 -3.30
N ALA A 12 -32.33 -4.92 -4.14
CA ALA A 12 -30.93 -5.32 -4.21
C ALA A 12 -30.04 -4.25 -3.56
N LEU A 13 -29.09 -4.71 -2.74
CA LEU A 13 -28.03 -3.88 -2.17
C LEU A 13 -27.11 -3.40 -3.29
N MET A 14 -26.86 -2.08 -3.37
CA MET A 14 -25.85 -1.53 -4.28
C MET A 14 -24.47 -1.72 -3.70
N LEU A 15 -23.58 -2.33 -4.49
CA LEU A 15 -22.15 -2.31 -4.20
C LEU A 15 -21.65 -0.88 -4.46
N ILE A 16 -21.61 -0.06 -3.41
CA ILE A 16 -20.91 1.22 -3.47
C ILE A 16 -19.46 0.87 -3.80
N VAL A 17 -19.04 1.24 -5.01
CA VAL A 17 -17.73 0.93 -5.56
C VAL A 17 -16.69 1.37 -4.54
N ILE A 18 -16.12 0.40 -3.81
CA ILE A 18 -14.92 0.61 -3.03
C ILE A 18 -13.85 0.87 -4.07
N ALA A 19 -13.66 2.14 -4.41
CA ALA A 19 -12.45 2.57 -5.06
C ALA A 19 -11.34 2.24 -4.07
N VAL A 20 -10.67 1.11 -4.30
CA VAL A 20 -9.37 0.79 -3.70
C VAL A 20 -8.36 1.75 -4.35
N GLY A 21 -8.59 3.04 -4.13
CA GLY A 21 -7.67 4.11 -4.43
C GLY A 21 -6.72 4.16 -3.26
N SER A 22 -5.57 3.53 -3.46
CA SER A 22 -4.37 3.65 -2.64
C SER A 22 -4.18 5.08 -2.15
N LEU A 23 -4.55 5.36 -0.90
CA LEU A 23 -4.09 6.54 -0.16
C LEU A 23 -3.80 6.13 1.26
N SER A 24 -2.51 5.91 1.52
CA SER A 24 -1.88 6.20 2.80
C SER A 24 -0.39 6.41 2.54
N VAL A 25 -0.08 7.53 1.90
CA VAL A 25 1.20 8.21 2.07
C VAL A 25 0.79 9.63 2.42
N VAL A 26 0.67 9.94 3.71
CA VAL A 26 1.50 10.93 4.40
C VAL A 26 1.11 10.89 5.89
N LEU A 27 2.13 10.92 6.76
CA LEU A 27 2.10 10.90 8.25
C LEU A 27 2.25 9.57 8.99
N GLY A 28 2.60 8.50 8.29
CA GLY A 28 3.11 7.26 8.88
C GLY A 28 2.81 6.13 7.93
N GLN A 29 3.83 5.52 7.33
CA GLN A 29 3.61 4.43 6.39
C GLN A 29 2.76 3.35 7.09
N PRO A 30 1.55 3.02 6.59
CA PRO A 30 0.95 1.76 6.98
C PRO A 30 1.96 0.69 6.60
N THR A 31 2.27 -0.20 7.53
CA THR A 31 3.03 -1.39 7.20
C THR A 31 2.32 -2.11 6.04
N THR A 32 3.08 -2.81 5.20
CA THR A 32 2.53 -3.68 4.16
C THR A 32 1.44 -4.60 4.73
N GLU A 33 1.63 -5.06 5.96
CA GLU A 33 0.63 -5.72 6.81
C GLU A 33 -0.68 -4.92 6.95
N THR A 34 -0.64 -3.69 7.45
CA THR A 34 -1.85 -2.87 7.66
C THR A 34 -2.62 -2.66 6.36
N ARG A 35 -1.89 -2.46 5.25
CA ARG A 35 -2.48 -2.32 3.92
C ARG A 35 -3.14 -3.63 3.47
N ALA A 36 -2.43 -4.76 3.60
CA ALA A 36 -2.95 -6.07 3.22
C ALA A 36 -4.22 -6.42 3.98
N THR A 37 -4.23 -6.24 5.31
CA THR A 37 -5.40 -6.50 6.16
C THR A 37 -6.63 -5.74 5.69
N ARG A 38 -6.52 -4.43 5.43
CA ARG A 38 -7.65 -3.61 4.96
C ARG A 38 -8.19 -4.06 3.60
N ILE A 39 -7.31 -4.48 2.69
CA ILE A 39 -7.70 -4.94 1.36
C ILE A 39 -8.45 -6.28 1.46
N VAL A 40 -7.97 -7.20 2.31
CA VAL A 40 -8.65 -8.48 2.57
C VAL A 40 -10.01 -8.27 3.24
N GLU A 41 -10.10 -7.42 4.25
CA GLU A 41 -11.38 -7.06 4.89
C GLU A 41 -12.39 -6.49 3.86
N SER A 42 -11.91 -5.66 2.93
CA SER A 42 -12.74 -5.12 1.85
C SER A 42 -13.22 -6.21 0.88
N ALA A 43 -12.38 -7.20 0.58
CA ALA A 43 -12.74 -8.33 -0.25
C ALA A 43 -13.79 -9.23 0.44
N GLN A 44 -13.66 -9.48 1.74
CA GLN A 44 -14.66 -10.21 2.53
C GLN A 44 -16.02 -9.49 2.56
N ALA A 45 -16.02 -8.16 2.75
CA ALA A 45 -17.26 -7.38 2.70
C ALA A 45 -17.91 -7.42 1.31
N ALA A 46 -17.11 -7.44 0.24
CA ALA A 46 -17.61 -7.60 -1.12
C ALA A 46 -18.18 -9.02 -1.36
N GLU A 47 -17.53 -10.06 -0.83
CA GLU A 47 -18.00 -11.45 -0.87
C GLU A 47 -19.40 -11.56 -0.25
N GLU A 48 -19.58 -11.04 0.96
CA GLU A 48 -20.85 -11.07 1.68
C GLU A 48 -21.97 -10.42 0.87
N LYS A 49 -21.74 -9.21 0.34
CA LYS A 49 -22.74 -8.47 -0.44
C LYS A 49 -23.15 -9.18 -1.73
N VAL A 50 -22.19 -9.78 -2.44
CA VAL A 50 -22.50 -10.51 -3.69
C VAL A 50 -23.17 -11.84 -3.38
N GLY A 51 -22.77 -12.53 -2.31
CA GLY A 51 -23.42 -13.73 -1.81
C GLY A 51 -24.89 -13.47 -1.45
N ASP A 52 -25.16 -12.39 -0.69
CA ASP A 52 -26.51 -11.99 -0.33
C ASP A 52 -27.39 -11.71 -1.55
N LEU A 53 -26.85 -11.08 -2.59
CA LEU A 53 -27.57 -10.87 -3.85
C LEU A 53 -27.91 -12.19 -4.53
N ILE A 54 -26.95 -13.12 -4.61
CA ILE A 54 -27.16 -14.45 -5.20
C ILE A 54 -28.26 -15.20 -4.43
N ASP A 55 -28.16 -15.24 -3.11
CA ASP A 55 -29.12 -15.93 -2.23
C ASP A 55 -30.52 -15.31 -2.33
N LEU A 56 -30.60 -13.99 -2.44
CA LEU A 56 -31.86 -13.27 -2.63
C LEU A 56 -32.54 -13.66 -3.95
N VAL A 57 -31.77 -13.76 -5.04
CA VAL A 57 -32.30 -14.19 -6.34
C VAL A 57 -32.69 -15.66 -6.29
N ALA A 58 -31.83 -16.52 -5.76
CA ALA A 58 -32.04 -17.97 -5.68
C ALA A 58 -33.23 -18.35 -4.78
N SER A 59 -33.50 -17.58 -3.73
CA SER A 59 -34.66 -17.78 -2.86
C SER A 59 -35.97 -17.20 -3.43
N ASN A 60 -35.91 -16.38 -4.48
CA ASN A 60 -37.07 -15.78 -5.12
C ASN A 60 -37.56 -16.62 -6.31
N ALA A 61 -38.49 -17.54 -6.04
CA ALA A 61 -39.06 -18.42 -7.06
C ALA A 61 -39.69 -17.68 -8.25
N THR A 62 -40.18 -16.44 -8.07
CA THR A 62 -40.74 -15.68 -9.19
C THR A 62 -39.64 -15.09 -10.07
N ALA A 63 -38.56 -14.59 -9.47
CA ALA A 63 -37.40 -14.10 -10.23
C ALA A 63 -36.71 -15.24 -11.00
N LEU A 64 -36.50 -16.40 -10.37
CA LEU A 64 -35.97 -17.58 -11.05
C LEU A 64 -36.82 -18.01 -12.24
N LEU A 65 -38.16 -18.01 -12.10
CA LEU A 65 -39.04 -18.31 -13.23
C LEU A 65 -38.93 -17.28 -14.36
N MET A 66 -38.71 -16.01 -14.03
CA MET A 66 -38.53 -14.94 -15.02
C MET A 66 -37.18 -15.09 -15.75
N ILE A 67 -36.11 -15.39 -15.03
CA ILE A 67 -34.79 -15.73 -15.57
C ILE A 67 -34.86 -16.96 -16.50
N GLU A 68 -35.54 -18.02 -16.05
CA GLU A 68 -35.76 -19.24 -16.86
C GLU A 68 -36.55 -18.93 -18.13
N THR A 69 -37.62 -18.13 -18.01
CA THR A 69 -38.45 -17.73 -19.16
C THR A 69 -37.65 -16.89 -20.17
N ALA A 70 -36.69 -16.10 -19.71
CA ALA A 70 -35.77 -15.33 -20.54
C ALA A 70 -34.64 -16.18 -21.16
N GLY A 71 -34.47 -17.43 -20.73
CA GLY A 71 -33.38 -18.31 -21.17
C GLY A 71 -32.02 -17.93 -20.59
N LEU A 72 -32.01 -17.27 -19.43
CA LEU A 72 -30.80 -16.76 -18.77
C LEU A 72 -30.33 -17.62 -17.59
N THR A 73 -30.92 -18.80 -17.38
CA THR A 73 -30.56 -19.73 -16.29
C THR A 73 -29.08 -20.10 -16.32
N ASP A 74 -28.57 -20.53 -17.48
CA ASP A 74 -27.16 -20.93 -17.62
C ASP A 74 -26.21 -19.75 -17.33
N ALA A 75 -26.59 -18.53 -17.72
CA ALA A 75 -25.82 -17.32 -17.44
C ALA A 75 -25.80 -16.98 -15.94
N PHE A 76 -26.93 -17.15 -15.25
CA PHE A 76 -27.00 -16.97 -13.80
C PHE A 76 -26.15 -18.03 -13.07
N GLU A 77 -26.27 -19.31 -13.43
CA GLU A 77 -25.50 -20.40 -12.83
C GLU A 77 -23.99 -20.27 -13.08
N ALA A 78 -23.59 -19.77 -14.26
CA ALA A 78 -22.20 -19.45 -14.56
C ALA A 78 -21.65 -18.35 -13.62
N ASN A 79 -22.46 -17.32 -13.31
CA ASN A 79 -22.07 -16.27 -12.35
C ASN A 79 -22.00 -16.77 -10.91
N VAL A 80 -22.88 -17.70 -10.51
CA VAL A 80 -22.77 -18.39 -9.20
C VAL A 80 -21.48 -19.21 -9.12
N THR A 81 -21.07 -19.84 -10.22
CA THR A 81 -19.80 -20.57 -10.28
C THR A 81 -18.61 -19.63 -10.16
N LEU A 82 -18.62 -18.53 -10.93
CA LEU A 82 -17.58 -17.50 -10.91
C LEU A 82 -17.46 -16.83 -9.53
N PHE A 83 -18.59 -16.62 -8.83
CA PHE A 83 -18.58 -16.17 -7.44
C PHE A 83 -17.76 -17.09 -6.54
N GLY A 84 -17.90 -18.41 -6.71
CA GLY A 84 -17.10 -19.41 -5.98
C GLY A 84 -15.60 -19.28 -6.20
N GLU A 85 -15.16 -18.90 -7.42
CA GLU A 85 -13.75 -18.59 -7.71
C GLU A 85 -13.29 -17.35 -6.92
N GLY A 86 -14.15 -16.34 -6.80
CA GLY A 86 -13.92 -15.18 -5.93
C GLY A 86 -13.76 -15.54 -4.45
N GLN A 87 -14.60 -16.44 -3.93
CA GLN A 87 -14.50 -16.93 -2.54
C GLN A 87 -13.20 -17.70 -2.28
N GLU A 88 -12.75 -18.48 -3.27
CA GLU A 88 -11.46 -19.16 -3.21
C GLU A 88 -10.30 -18.15 -3.09
N ASN A 89 -10.34 -17.06 -3.87
CA ASN A 89 -9.36 -15.98 -3.78
C ASN A 89 -9.40 -15.26 -2.43
N VAL A 90 -10.58 -14.99 -1.84
CA VAL A 90 -10.64 -14.45 -0.46
C VAL A 90 -10.01 -15.39 0.55
N THR A 91 -10.28 -16.69 0.43
CA THR A 91 -9.70 -17.73 1.29
C THR A 91 -8.17 -17.77 1.16
N ASN A 92 -7.65 -17.70 -0.06
CA ASN A 92 -6.20 -17.64 -0.31
C ASN A 92 -5.60 -16.35 0.25
N ALA A 93 -6.27 -15.21 0.12
CA ALA A 93 -5.81 -13.94 0.67
C ALA A 93 -5.68 -13.98 2.20
N LEU A 94 -6.65 -14.59 2.89
CA LEU A 94 -6.60 -14.82 4.34
C LEU A 94 -5.45 -15.75 4.73
N ALA A 95 -5.24 -16.83 3.98
CA ALA A 95 -4.13 -17.75 4.21
C ALA A 95 -2.76 -17.07 4.03
N CYS A 96 -2.63 -16.19 3.04
CA CYS A 96 -1.44 -15.36 2.84
C CYS A 96 -1.21 -14.39 4.01
N LEU A 97 -2.26 -13.74 4.54
CA LEU A 97 -2.14 -12.92 5.75
C LEU A 97 -1.64 -13.72 6.95
N GLU A 98 -2.18 -14.91 7.19
CA GLU A 98 -1.74 -15.79 8.28
C GLU A 98 -0.27 -16.25 8.13
N ALA A 99 0.20 -16.35 6.88
CA ALA A 99 1.58 -16.68 6.55
C ALA A 99 2.54 -15.47 6.52
N GLU A 100 2.06 -14.27 6.86
CA GLU A 100 2.78 -13.00 6.73
C GLU A 100 3.22 -12.67 5.28
N ASP A 101 2.58 -13.29 4.29
CA ASP A 101 2.75 -13.03 2.85
C ASP A 101 1.79 -11.90 2.42
N TYR A 102 2.18 -10.66 2.73
CA TYR A 102 1.34 -9.49 2.51
C TYR A 102 1.11 -9.17 1.03
N GLU A 103 2.07 -9.48 0.16
CA GLU A 103 1.94 -9.26 -1.28
C GLU A 103 0.95 -10.26 -1.89
N GLY A 104 1.08 -11.54 -1.56
CA GLY A 104 0.12 -12.57 -1.96
C GLY A 104 -1.29 -12.29 -1.43
N ALA A 105 -1.41 -11.76 -0.21
CA ALA A 105 -2.71 -11.36 0.35
C ALA A 105 -3.37 -10.22 -0.47
N ILE A 106 -2.58 -9.22 -0.86
CA ILE A 106 -3.06 -8.08 -1.65
C ILE A 106 -3.48 -8.53 -3.05
N GLU A 107 -2.68 -9.36 -3.71
CA GLU A 107 -2.97 -9.90 -5.04
C GLU A 107 -4.28 -10.68 -5.05
N ASN A 108 -4.39 -11.72 -4.21
CA ASN A 108 -5.58 -12.56 -4.14
C ASN A 108 -6.85 -11.77 -3.79
N ALA A 109 -6.78 -10.83 -2.84
CA ALA A 109 -7.94 -10.02 -2.48
C ALA A 109 -8.36 -9.06 -3.60
N THR A 110 -7.41 -8.55 -4.38
CA THR A 110 -7.69 -7.69 -5.55
C THR A 110 -8.38 -8.48 -6.66
N ASP A 111 -7.91 -9.70 -6.93
CA ASP A 111 -8.54 -10.61 -7.88
C ASP A 111 -9.96 -10.99 -7.45
N ALA A 112 -10.16 -11.31 -6.16
CA ALA A 112 -11.48 -11.57 -5.60
C ALA A 112 -12.45 -10.39 -5.81
N MET A 113 -12.04 -9.17 -5.47
CA MET A 113 -12.87 -7.97 -5.66
C MET A 113 -13.21 -7.71 -7.13
N THR A 114 -12.31 -8.04 -8.05
CA THR A 114 -12.55 -7.93 -9.49
C THR A 114 -13.65 -8.90 -9.92
N ILE A 115 -13.53 -10.16 -9.52
CA ILE A 115 -14.54 -11.20 -9.75
C ILE A 115 -15.89 -10.80 -9.16
N PHE A 116 -15.94 -10.36 -7.90
CA PHE A 116 -17.19 -9.95 -7.25
C PHE A 116 -17.86 -8.79 -7.97
N ARG A 117 -17.10 -7.81 -8.46
CA ARG A 117 -17.64 -6.70 -9.25
C ARG A 117 -18.25 -7.19 -10.57
N GLU A 118 -17.60 -8.13 -11.24
CA GLU A 118 -18.10 -8.73 -12.48
C GLU A 118 -19.39 -9.52 -12.26
N VAL A 119 -19.41 -10.40 -11.25
CA VAL A 119 -20.59 -11.18 -10.86
C VAL A 119 -21.75 -10.26 -10.48
N TYR A 120 -21.51 -9.26 -9.64
CA TYR A 120 -22.52 -8.30 -9.22
C TYR A 120 -23.16 -7.60 -10.41
N ARG A 121 -22.34 -7.13 -11.35
CA ARG A 121 -22.82 -6.46 -12.57
C ARG A 121 -23.62 -7.41 -13.44
N ALA A 122 -23.10 -8.60 -13.71
CA ALA A 122 -23.73 -9.58 -14.58
C ALA A 122 -25.08 -10.07 -14.03
N ILE A 123 -25.19 -10.28 -12.72
CA ILE A 123 -26.46 -10.65 -12.08
C ILE A 123 -27.48 -9.51 -12.22
N ASN A 124 -27.07 -8.25 -12.01
CA ASN A 124 -27.97 -7.12 -12.22
C ASN A 124 -28.44 -6.99 -13.67
N GLU A 125 -27.55 -7.20 -14.65
CA GLU A 125 -27.90 -7.25 -16.08
C GLU A 125 -28.91 -8.38 -16.37
N ILE A 126 -28.67 -9.60 -15.86
CA ILE A 126 -29.60 -10.74 -15.99
C ILE A 126 -30.98 -10.42 -15.43
N LEU A 127 -31.03 -9.81 -14.24
CA LEU A 127 -32.29 -9.44 -13.60
C LEU A 127 -33.05 -8.38 -14.42
N CYS A 128 -32.34 -7.39 -14.97
CA CYS A 128 -32.93 -6.37 -15.84
C CYS A 128 -33.48 -6.99 -17.14
N ASP A 129 -32.70 -7.85 -17.80
CA ASP A 129 -33.10 -8.51 -19.05
C ASP A 129 -34.24 -9.51 -18.84
N SER A 130 -34.41 -10.00 -17.61
CA SER A 130 -35.52 -10.87 -17.21
C SER A 130 -36.78 -10.10 -16.81
N ASP A 131 -36.83 -8.78 -16.99
CA ASP A 131 -37.90 -7.88 -16.51
C ASP A 131 -38.13 -7.93 -14.98
N VAL A 132 -37.14 -8.41 -14.21
CA VAL A 132 -37.20 -8.36 -12.75
C VAL A 132 -36.86 -6.93 -12.34
N LYS A 133 -37.81 -6.24 -11.70
CA LYS A 133 -37.55 -4.88 -11.23
C LYS A 133 -36.57 -4.95 -10.08
N ILE A 134 -35.38 -4.42 -10.29
CA ILE A 134 -34.44 -4.18 -9.21
C ILE A 134 -34.78 -2.81 -8.66
N CYS A 135 -35.30 -2.75 -7.44
CA CYS A 135 -35.25 -1.51 -6.68
C CYS A 135 -33.91 -1.52 -5.95
N PRO A 136 -32.97 -0.61 -6.25
CA PRO A 136 -31.76 -0.50 -5.46
C PRO A 136 -32.14 -0.01 -4.07
N SER A 137 -32.37 -0.94 -3.14
CA SER A 137 -32.46 -0.64 -1.73
C SER A 137 -31.04 -0.44 -1.27
N VAL A 138 -30.62 0.82 -1.25
CA VAL A 138 -29.43 1.17 -0.49
C VAL A 138 -29.84 1.27 0.95
N ASP A 139 -29.19 0.48 1.79
CA ASP A 139 -29.28 0.66 3.22
C ASP A 139 -28.76 2.06 3.54
N PRO A 140 -29.58 2.93 4.16
CA PRO A 140 -29.12 4.26 4.56
C PRO A 140 -27.86 4.22 5.43
N GLU A 141 -27.68 3.16 6.24
CA GLU A 141 -26.49 2.98 7.07
C GLU A 141 -25.24 2.73 6.19
N GLU A 142 -25.36 1.90 5.15
CA GLU A 142 -24.24 1.67 4.21
C GLU A 142 -23.88 2.90 3.39
N LEU A 143 -24.88 3.72 3.05
CA LEU A 143 -24.67 4.98 2.34
C LEU A 143 -23.97 6.00 3.24
N GLU A 144 -24.39 6.08 4.50
CA GLU A 144 -23.74 6.90 5.52
C GLU A 144 -22.28 6.49 5.71
N ASP A 145 -22.00 5.19 5.85
CA ASP A 145 -20.63 4.66 5.98
C ASP A 145 -19.76 4.97 4.74
N ALA A 146 -20.34 4.97 3.55
CA ALA A 146 -19.63 5.36 2.34
C ALA A 146 -19.33 6.86 2.27
N ILE A 147 -20.29 7.70 2.68
CA ILE A 147 -20.11 9.15 2.77
C ILE A 147 -19.01 9.46 3.79
N ASP A 148 -19.06 8.86 4.98
CA ASP A 148 -18.09 9.09 6.05
C ASP A 148 -16.67 8.66 5.66
N ARG A 149 -16.51 7.52 4.97
CA ARG A 149 -15.21 7.12 4.40
C ARG A 149 -14.70 8.11 3.35
N SER A 150 -15.60 8.65 2.53
CA SER A 150 -15.22 9.61 1.49
C SER A 150 -14.82 10.96 2.10
N LEU A 151 -15.49 11.39 3.17
CA LEU A 151 -15.13 12.59 3.94
C LEU A 151 -13.76 12.43 4.60
N ALA A 152 -13.49 11.28 5.24
CA ALA A 152 -12.16 11.00 5.81
C ALA A 152 -11.06 11.06 4.73
N LYS A 153 -11.33 10.53 3.54
CA LYS A 153 -10.41 10.60 2.40
C LYS A 153 -10.15 12.03 1.93
N ILE A 154 -11.16 12.91 1.98
CA ILE A 154 -11.00 14.33 1.70
C ILE A 154 -10.08 14.99 2.71
N GLU A 155 -10.22 14.69 4.01
CA GLU A 155 -9.32 15.23 5.04
C GLU A 155 -7.85 14.87 4.75
N ASP A 156 -7.59 13.60 4.38
CA ASP A 156 -6.26 13.16 3.97
C ASP A 156 -5.74 13.91 2.73
N LEU A 157 -6.60 14.10 1.72
CA LEU A 157 -6.23 14.81 0.49
C LEU A 157 -5.94 16.30 0.74
N LYS A 158 -6.68 16.95 1.63
CA LYS A 158 -6.42 18.35 2.04
C LYS A 158 -5.07 18.50 2.74
N ALA A 159 -4.60 17.49 3.46
CA ALA A 159 -3.28 17.51 4.08
C ALA A 159 -2.14 17.40 3.04
N LEU A 160 -2.43 16.88 1.84
CA LEU A 160 -1.46 16.64 0.78
C LEU A 160 -1.37 17.78 -0.25
N ILE A 161 -2.46 18.51 -0.46
CA ILE A 161 -2.59 19.47 -1.55
C ILE A 161 -2.62 20.88 -1.01
N SER A 162 -1.82 21.77 -1.61
CA SER A 162 -1.85 23.19 -1.29
C SER A 162 -3.18 23.81 -1.70
N GLU A 163 -3.73 24.69 -0.85
CA GLU A 163 -4.96 25.44 -1.14
C GLU A 163 -4.89 26.29 -2.41
N ASP A 164 -3.67 26.65 -2.85
CA ASP A 164 -3.43 27.42 -4.07
C ASP A 164 -3.38 26.56 -5.35
N ALA A 165 -3.46 25.23 -5.24
CA ALA A 165 -3.45 24.33 -6.40
C ALA A 165 -4.80 24.37 -7.12
N ASP A 166 -4.79 24.40 -8.46
CA ASP A 166 -6.03 24.46 -9.27
C ASP A 166 -7.01 23.32 -8.94
N ILE A 167 -6.47 22.12 -8.64
CA ILE A 167 -7.24 20.93 -8.28
C ILE A 167 -7.89 21.00 -6.89
N TYR A 168 -7.48 21.95 -6.03
CA TYR A 168 -8.02 22.08 -4.67
C TYR A 168 -9.52 22.41 -4.68
N SER A 169 -9.99 23.11 -5.71
CA SER A 169 -11.41 23.38 -5.92
C SER A 169 -12.27 22.10 -6.00
N ASN A 170 -11.76 21.04 -6.64
CA ASN A 170 -12.43 19.74 -6.70
C ASN A 170 -12.56 19.09 -5.31
N ILE A 171 -11.60 19.32 -4.41
CA ILE A 171 -11.65 18.80 -3.04
C ILE A 171 -12.76 19.48 -2.26
N THR A 172 -12.87 20.82 -2.37
CA THR A 172 -13.93 21.57 -1.71
C THR A 172 -15.31 21.23 -2.25
N GLU A 173 -15.44 21.08 -3.57
CA GLU A 173 -16.72 20.70 -4.20
C GLU A 173 -17.13 19.27 -3.82
N ALA A 174 -16.19 18.32 -3.79
CA ALA A 174 -16.46 16.97 -3.32
C ALA A 174 -16.91 16.94 -1.85
N GLU A 175 -16.32 17.78 -0.99
CA GLU A 175 -16.72 17.88 0.42
C GLU A 175 -18.15 18.41 0.56
N ASP A 176 -18.47 19.49 -0.15
CA ASP A 176 -19.80 20.08 -0.15
C ASP A 176 -20.86 19.07 -0.62
N LEU A 177 -20.58 18.32 -1.70
CA LEU A 177 -21.45 17.25 -2.20
C LEU A 177 -21.64 16.12 -1.18
N LEU A 178 -20.60 15.71 -0.45
CA LEU A 178 -20.72 14.68 0.58
C LEU A 178 -21.51 15.15 1.80
N LEU A 179 -21.35 16.42 2.19
CA LEU A 179 -22.15 17.03 3.26
C LEU A 179 -23.61 17.16 2.84
N GLU A 180 -23.88 17.51 1.58
CA GLU A 180 -25.23 17.52 1.01
C GLU A 180 -25.83 16.11 0.99
N ALA A 181 -25.08 15.11 0.52
CA ALA A 181 -25.50 13.71 0.54
C ALA A 181 -25.87 13.24 1.96
N LYS A 182 -25.12 13.67 2.98
CA LYS A 182 -25.41 13.33 4.39
C LYS A 182 -26.72 13.94 4.88
N ASN A 183 -27.07 15.14 4.43
CA ASN A 183 -28.34 15.78 4.75
C ASN A 183 -29.53 15.11 4.03
N GLU A 184 -29.27 14.45 2.89
CA GLU A 184 -30.25 13.79 2.04
C GLU A 184 -30.46 12.30 2.35
N LEU A 185 -29.82 11.76 3.40
CA LEU A 185 -30.02 10.37 3.88
C LEU A 185 -31.44 10.07 4.41
N LEU A 186 -32.37 11.03 4.28
CA LEU A 186 -33.78 10.82 4.60
C LEU A 186 -34.42 9.86 3.58
N PRO A 187 -35.36 8.98 4.01
CA PRO A 187 -35.93 7.92 3.15
C PRO A 187 -36.52 8.38 1.81
N ASP A 188 -36.97 9.64 1.71
CA ASP A 188 -37.58 10.20 0.51
C ASP A 188 -36.55 10.83 -0.46
N ASP A 189 -35.29 11.03 -0.02
CA ASP A 189 -34.23 11.74 -0.75
C ASP A 189 -32.97 10.87 -0.99
N ILE A 190 -33.01 9.57 -0.69
CA ILE A 190 -31.87 8.63 -0.85
C ILE A 190 -31.25 8.64 -2.26
N GLU A 191 -32.04 8.87 -3.32
CA GLU A 191 -31.49 8.95 -4.68
C GLU A 191 -30.64 10.21 -4.91
N ALA A 192 -30.99 11.34 -4.28
CA ALA A 192 -30.16 12.54 -4.34
C ALA A 192 -28.84 12.32 -3.58
N ALA A 193 -28.91 11.68 -2.41
CA ALA A 193 -27.71 11.32 -1.64
C ALA A 193 -26.75 10.41 -2.43
N LYS A 194 -27.31 9.47 -3.22
CA LYS A 194 -26.51 8.61 -4.12
C LYS A 194 -25.83 9.39 -5.23
N ASP A 195 -26.56 10.28 -5.90
CA ASP A 195 -26.03 11.07 -7.01
C ASP A 195 -24.91 11.99 -6.52
N ASN A 196 -25.11 12.65 -5.38
CA ASN A 196 -24.11 13.49 -4.73
C ASN A 196 -22.86 12.70 -4.29
N LEU A 197 -23.02 11.53 -3.67
CA LEU A 197 -21.88 10.65 -3.34
C LEU A 197 -21.12 10.21 -4.60
N ARG A 198 -21.82 9.94 -5.70
CA ARG A 198 -21.18 9.53 -6.96
C ARG A 198 -20.37 10.66 -7.57
N GLU A 199 -20.92 11.87 -7.59
CA GLU A 199 -20.26 13.06 -8.13
C GLU A 199 -19.05 13.45 -7.29
N ALA A 200 -19.18 13.41 -5.96
CA ALA A 200 -18.05 13.62 -5.05
C ALA A 200 -16.91 12.62 -5.29
N ASN A 201 -17.23 11.34 -5.46
CA ASN A 201 -16.22 10.31 -5.72
C ASN A 201 -15.51 10.47 -7.07
N ALA A 202 -16.19 11.02 -8.08
CA ALA A 202 -15.56 11.35 -9.35
C ALA A 202 -14.50 12.45 -9.15
N LEU A 203 -14.84 13.52 -8.44
CA LEU A 203 -13.92 14.61 -8.12
C LEU A 203 -12.73 14.13 -7.26
N ILE A 204 -12.98 13.29 -6.26
CA ILE A 204 -11.92 12.65 -5.45
C ILE A 204 -10.99 11.83 -6.34
N SER A 205 -11.52 11.11 -7.34
CA SER A 205 -10.72 10.33 -8.28
C SER A 205 -9.81 11.22 -9.12
N ASP A 206 -10.32 12.35 -9.63
CA ASP A 206 -9.52 13.31 -10.39
C ASP A 206 -8.38 13.90 -9.55
N VAL A 207 -8.65 14.21 -8.27
CA VAL A 207 -7.65 14.68 -7.32
C VAL A 207 -6.56 13.62 -7.09
N CYS A 208 -6.95 12.34 -6.91
CA CYS A 208 -6.00 11.24 -6.74
C CYS A 208 -5.12 11.06 -7.98
N GLN A 209 -5.71 11.18 -9.17
CA GLN A 209 -4.98 11.07 -10.43
C GLN A 209 -3.98 12.22 -10.59
N TYR A 210 -4.36 13.45 -10.25
CA TYR A 210 -3.44 14.58 -10.22
C TYR A 210 -2.25 14.34 -9.28
N LEU A 211 -2.50 13.86 -8.06
CA LEU A 211 -1.42 13.55 -7.12
C LEU A 211 -0.48 12.46 -7.64
N LYS A 212 -1.03 11.46 -8.34
CA LYS A 212 -0.23 10.41 -8.98
C LYS A 212 0.68 11.00 -10.06
N GLU A 213 0.17 11.89 -10.90
CA GLU A 213 0.95 12.57 -11.95
C GLU A 213 2.04 13.45 -11.34
N VAL A 214 1.73 14.26 -10.33
CA VAL A 214 2.73 15.06 -9.61
C VAL A 214 3.80 14.18 -8.96
N ALA A 215 3.41 13.05 -8.35
CA ALA A 215 4.37 12.11 -7.78
C ALA A 215 5.29 11.52 -8.85
N GLN A 216 4.75 11.15 -10.01
CA GLN A 216 5.51 10.63 -11.15
C GLN A 216 6.50 11.68 -11.69
N ASP A 217 6.08 12.93 -11.82
CA ASP A 217 6.94 14.04 -12.27
C ASP A 217 8.09 14.33 -11.28
N LEU A 218 7.88 14.06 -9.99
CA LEU A 218 8.90 14.23 -8.95
C LEU A 218 9.85 13.03 -8.82
N ASN A 219 9.52 11.86 -9.39
CA ASN A 219 10.34 10.66 -9.25
C ASN A 219 11.77 10.83 -9.75
N PRO A 220 12.05 11.42 -10.93
CA PRO A 220 13.42 11.62 -11.38
C PRO A 220 14.25 12.46 -10.40
N ALA A 221 13.66 13.51 -9.82
CA ALA A 221 14.32 14.32 -8.81
C ALA A 221 14.58 13.53 -7.52
N ARG A 222 13.60 12.74 -7.05
CA ARG A 222 13.75 11.90 -5.85
C ARG A 222 14.81 10.83 -6.02
N ILE A 223 14.85 10.14 -7.16
CA ILE A 223 15.85 9.12 -7.49
C ILE A 223 17.24 9.77 -7.54
N ARG A 224 17.37 10.91 -8.22
CA ARG A 224 18.62 11.67 -8.25
C ARG A 224 19.06 12.06 -6.84
N ASP A 225 18.19 12.68 -6.06
CA ASP A 225 18.51 13.17 -4.72
C ASP A 225 18.90 12.01 -3.79
N TYR A 226 18.22 10.86 -3.87
CA TYR A 226 18.60 9.64 -3.15
C TYR A 226 20.01 9.18 -3.57
N CYS A 227 20.28 9.08 -4.87
CA CYS A 227 21.59 8.68 -5.39
C CYS A 227 22.72 9.66 -5.00
N GLU A 228 22.41 10.96 -4.95
CA GLU A 228 23.36 12.01 -4.56
C GLU A 228 23.60 12.03 -3.04
N GLU A 229 22.55 11.89 -2.23
CA GLU A 229 22.61 11.85 -0.76
C GLU A 229 23.44 10.66 -0.26
N LEU A 230 23.43 9.57 -1.01
CA LEU A 230 24.23 8.40 -0.72
C LEU A 230 25.75 8.67 -0.73
N GLN A 231 26.23 9.77 -1.35
CA GLN A 231 27.63 10.25 -1.33
C GLN A 231 28.72 9.17 -1.49
N TYR A 232 28.39 8.02 -2.09
CA TYR A 232 29.24 6.84 -2.04
C TYR A 232 30.56 7.06 -2.73
N ARG A 233 30.60 7.92 -3.75
CA ARG A 233 31.82 8.28 -4.45
C ARG A 233 32.82 8.99 -3.51
N TYR A 234 32.33 9.88 -2.66
CA TYR A 234 33.16 10.50 -1.63
C TYR A 234 33.51 9.49 -0.54
N ARG A 235 32.53 8.72 -0.06
CA ARG A 235 32.69 7.78 1.04
C ARG A 235 33.65 6.64 0.73
N PHE A 236 33.54 5.99 -0.44
CA PHE A 236 34.45 4.91 -0.83
C PHE A 236 35.85 5.43 -1.14
N GLY A 237 35.96 6.54 -1.89
CA GLY A 237 37.26 7.16 -2.18
C GLY A 237 38.01 7.59 -0.91
N GLU A 238 37.32 8.20 0.05
CA GLU A 238 37.93 8.57 1.33
C GLU A 238 38.38 7.32 2.13
N ARG A 239 37.55 6.27 2.16
CA ARG A 239 37.90 5.02 2.84
C ARG A 239 39.07 4.28 2.20
N PHE A 240 39.14 4.25 0.88
CA PHE A 240 40.28 3.69 0.15
C PHE A 240 41.55 4.47 0.45
N GLY A 241 41.51 5.81 0.34
CA GLY A 241 42.67 6.65 0.66
C GLY A 241 43.15 6.51 2.12
N GLN A 242 42.23 6.37 3.08
CA GLN A 242 42.57 6.07 4.48
C GLN A 242 43.23 4.69 4.62
N ALA A 243 42.68 3.66 3.97
CA ALA A 243 43.23 2.31 4.03
C ALA A 243 44.62 2.22 3.38
N GLU A 244 44.83 2.86 2.23
CA GLU A 244 46.15 2.95 1.61
C GLU A 244 47.16 3.66 2.51
N THR A 245 46.74 4.72 3.21
CA THR A 245 47.58 5.43 4.19
C THR A 245 47.97 4.53 5.37
N GLU A 246 47.10 3.59 5.75
CA GLU A 246 47.39 2.54 6.74
C GLU A 246 48.26 1.39 6.20
N GLY A 247 48.61 1.43 4.91
CA GLY A 247 49.42 0.41 4.23
C GLY A 247 48.63 -0.81 3.77
N PHE A 248 47.30 -0.74 3.74
CA PHE A 248 46.44 -1.78 3.19
C PHE A 248 46.50 -1.76 1.66
N ASP A 249 46.60 -2.95 1.06
CA ASP A 249 46.58 -3.11 -0.40
C ASP A 249 45.14 -3.07 -0.93
N VAL A 250 44.62 -1.85 -1.14
CA VAL A 250 43.27 -1.63 -1.67
C VAL A 250 43.08 -2.27 -3.04
N ASN A 251 44.07 -2.17 -3.93
CA ASN A 251 43.98 -2.76 -5.26
C ASN A 251 43.93 -4.30 -5.20
N GLY A 252 44.72 -4.92 -4.32
CA GLY A 252 44.66 -6.36 -4.06
C GLY A 252 43.29 -6.81 -3.54
N PHE A 253 42.70 -6.04 -2.61
CA PHE A 253 41.33 -6.28 -2.15
C PHE A 253 40.31 -6.19 -3.29
N LEU A 254 40.34 -5.10 -4.06
CA LEU A 254 39.41 -4.86 -5.17
C LEU A 254 39.49 -5.99 -6.21
N GLN A 255 40.69 -6.44 -6.55
CA GLN A 255 40.87 -7.61 -7.43
C GLN A 255 40.29 -8.89 -6.85
N GLY A 256 40.38 -9.07 -5.52
CA GLY A 256 39.78 -10.20 -4.81
C GLY A 256 38.25 -10.22 -4.86
N VAL A 257 37.60 -9.07 -5.02
CA VAL A 257 36.13 -8.94 -5.16
C VAL A 257 35.68 -8.68 -6.60
N GLY A 258 36.60 -8.81 -7.58
CA GLY A 258 36.28 -8.79 -9.01
C GLY A 258 36.51 -7.48 -9.75
N TYR A 259 37.11 -6.46 -9.11
CA TYR A 259 37.44 -5.17 -9.73
C TYR A 259 38.92 -5.03 -10.04
N GLN A 260 39.26 -4.42 -11.16
CA GLN A 260 40.67 -4.30 -11.57
C GLN A 260 41.45 -3.33 -10.68
N ASN A 261 40.79 -2.25 -10.24
CA ASN A 261 41.32 -1.15 -9.44
C ASN A 261 40.17 -0.26 -8.94
N GLU A 262 40.49 0.82 -8.22
CA GLU A 262 39.50 1.79 -7.71
C GLU A 262 38.68 2.43 -8.83
N ASP A 263 39.31 2.85 -9.94
CA ASP A 263 38.60 3.49 -11.04
C ASP A 263 37.54 2.58 -11.66
N ASP A 264 37.86 1.29 -11.85
CA ASP A 264 36.94 0.26 -12.37
C ASP A 264 35.74 0.05 -11.44
N PHE A 265 35.99 -0.04 -10.13
CA PHE A 265 34.93 -0.10 -9.13
C PHE A 265 34.03 1.15 -9.18
N MET A 266 34.64 2.33 -9.23
CA MET A 266 33.91 3.60 -9.21
C MET A 266 33.11 3.83 -10.48
N THR A 267 33.60 3.38 -11.63
CA THR A 267 32.85 3.39 -12.89
C THR A 267 31.66 2.44 -12.82
N ARG A 268 31.85 1.19 -12.38
CA ARG A 268 30.76 0.21 -12.24
C ARG A 268 29.65 0.72 -11.32
N PHE A 269 30.04 1.31 -10.20
CA PHE A 269 29.09 1.86 -9.25
C PHE A 269 28.35 3.09 -9.80
N GLN A 270 29.04 3.93 -10.58
CA GLN A 270 28.43 5.06 -11.28
C GLN A 270 27.44 4.60 -12.35
N GLU A 271 27.73 3.51 -13.07
CA GLU A 271 26.81 2.91 -14.05
C GLU A 271 25.52 2.45 -13.39
N MET A 272 25.59 1.79 -12.22
CA MET A 272 24.38 1.40 -11.47
C MET A 272 23.52 2.62 -11.09
N ILE A 273 24.15 3.69 -10.58
CA ILE A 273 23.44 4.95 -10.28
C ILE A 273 22.81 5.54 -11.53
N GLN A 274 23.53 5.54 -12.65
CA GLN A 274 23.03 6.10 -13.90
C GLN A 274 21.83 5.31 -14.43
N ASN A 275 21.88 3.98 -14.37
CA ASN A 275 20.75 3.13 -14.74
C ASN A 275 19.51 3.50 -13.92
N ALA A 276 19.63 3.55 -12.58
CA ALA A 276 18.52 3.94 -11.72
C ALA A 276 17.94 5.31 -12.08
N GLN A 277 18.80 6.28 -12.41
CA GLN A 277 18.42 7.67 -12.75
C GLN A 277 17.78 7.81 -14.14
N ASP A 278 18.22 7.02 -15.11
CA ASP A 278 17.80 7.10 -16.51
C ASP A 278 16.57 6.22 -16.81
N THR A 279 16.15 5.40 -15.84
CA THR A 279 14.98 4.54 -15.95
C THR A 279 13.67 5.35 -15.93
N GLU A 280 12.79 5.08 -16.90
CA GLU A 280 11.46 5.71 -17.00
C GLU A 280 10.41 5.02 -16.12
N ASP A 281 10.61 3.74 -15.80
CA ASP A 281 9.72 2.94 -14.94
C ASP A 281 10.14 3.06 -13.46
N ILE A 282 9.19 3.40 -12.59
CA ILE A 282 9.48 3.56 -11.16
C ILE A 282 9.76 2.23 -10.47
N GLU A 283 9.17 1.12 -10.93
CA GLU A 283 9.41 -0.20 -10.35
C GLU A 283 10.84 -0.65 -10.64
N ASP A 284 11.26 -0.54 -11.90
CA ASP A 284 12.64 -0.80 -12.31
C ASP A 284 13.63 0.12 -11.57
N ALA A 285 13.31 1.41 -11.40
CA ALA A 285 14.16 2.33 -10.66
C ALA A 285 14.27 1.95 -9.17
N VAL A 286 13.19 1.47 -8.55
CA VAL A 286 13.23 0.97 -7.16
C VAL A 286 14.10 -0.27 -7.06
N ASP A 287 13.95 -1.22 -7.96
CA ASP A 287 14.79 -2.43 -8.02
C ASP A 287 16.27 -2.09 -8.18
N ASP A 288 16.60 -1.15 -9.07
CA ASP A 288 17.96 -0.66 -9.26
C ASP A 288 18.52 -0.01 -7.97
N LEU A 289 17.71 0.81 -7.28
CA LEU A 289 18.09 1.44 -6.02
C LEU A 289 18.31 0.41 -4.90
N GLU A 290 17.48 -0.65 -4.84
CA GLU A 290 17.66 -1.76 -3.92
C GLU A 290 18.95 -2.54 -4.21
N GLU A 291 19.26 -2.77 -5.49
CA GLU A 291 20.50 -3.40 -5.93
C GLU A 291 21.71 -2.58 -5.50
N ILE A 292 21.69 -1.26 -5.73
CA ILE A 292 22.73 -0.32 -5.28
C ILE A 292 22.92 -0.43 -3.76
N GLY A 293 21.83 -0.42 -2.99
CA GLY A 293 21.87 -0.51 -1.54
C GLY A 293 22.43 -1.84 -1.04
N ARG A 294 22.06 -2.96 -1.68
CA ARG A 294 22.57 -4.30 -1.38
C ARG A 294 24.06 -4.38 -1.69
N PHE A 295 24.45 -3.95 -2.88
CA PHE A 295 25.84 -3.90 -3.33
C PHE A 295 26.73 -3.12 -2.34
N ALA A 296 26.31 -1.91 -1.96
CA ALA A 296 27.09 -1.06 -1.06
C ALA A 296 27.28 -1.71 0.33
N ARG A 297 26.25 -2.37 0.87
CA ARG A 297 26.33 -3.09 2.16
C ARG A 297 27.26 -4.29 2.10
N GLU A 298 27.16 -5.10 1.06
CA GLU A 298 28.02 -6.27 0.87
C GLU A 298 29.49 -5.88 0.72
N PHE A 299 29.76 -4.83 -0.06
CA PHE A 299 31.09 -4.30 -0.23
C PHE A 299 31.64 -3.73 1.07
N ASP A 300 30.87 -2.89 1.78
CA ASP A 300 31.26 -2.35 3.09
C ASP A 300 31.57 -3.46 4.09
N GLY A 301 30.76 -4.53 4.12
CA GLY A 301 30.98 -5.69 4.98
C GLY A 301 32.30 -6.40 4.67
N SER A 302 32.53 -6.69 3.39
CA SER A 302 33.74 -7.38 2.92
C SER A 302 35.00 -6.55 3.18
N PHE A 303 34.96 -5.25 2.88
CA PHE A 303 36.07 -4.33 3.12
C PHE A 303 36.38 -4.20 4.61
N ASN A 304 35.36 -4.02 5.46
CA ASN A 304 35.52 -3.96 6.91
C ASN A 304 36.16 -5.23 7.48
N GLN A 305 35.75 -6.40 6.99
CA GLN A 305 36.29 -7.67 7.43
C GLN A 305 37.78 -7.79 7.09
N GLN A 306 38.17 -7.48 5.85
CA GLN A 306 39.58 -7.54 5.44
C GLN A 306 40.44 -6.49 6.16
N MET A 307 39.94 -5.26 6.29
CA MET A 307 40.62 -4.22 7.07
C MET A 307 40.79 -4.62 8.54
N GLY A 308 39.77 -5.25 9.15
CA GLY A 308 39.86 -5.78 10.51
C GLY A 308 40.94 -6.85 10.65
N GLN A 309 41.05 -7.77 9.67
CA GLN A 309 42.10 -8.79 9.65
C GLN A 309 43.49 -8.19 9.45
N PHE A 310 43.63 -7.24 8.52
CA PHE A 310 44.88 -6.51 8.28
C PHE A 310 45.35 -5.79 9.55
N ARG A 311 44.46 -5.03 10.21
CA ARG A 311 44.77 -4.34 11.46
C ARG A 311 45.09 -5.32 12.60
N ALA A 312 44.48 -6.49 12.66
CA ALA A 312 44.82 -7.51 13.65
C ALA A 312 46.22 -8.10 13.41
N GLN A 313 46.63 -8.26 12.15
CA GLN A 313 47.94 -8.82 11.78
C GLN A 313 49.09 -7.78 11.87
N HIS A 314 48.81 -6.52 11.55
CA HIS A 314 49.81 -5.46 11.48
C HIS A 314 49.75 -4.45 12.63
N GLY A 315 48.64 -4.40 13.38
CA GLY A 315 48.43 -3.48 14.51
C GLY A 315 49.07 -3.91 15.84
N GLN A 316 49.75 -5.06 15.89
CA GLN A 316 50.37 -5.55 17.13
C GLN A 316 51.75 -4.94 17.42
N ASN A 317 52.26 -4.04 16.57
CA ASN A 317 53.62 -3.48 16.71
C ASN A 317 53.72 -2.07 17.33
N ASN A 318 52.63 -1.54 17.93
CA ASN A 318 52.70 -0.26 18.66
C ASN A 318 52.19 -0.29 20.11
N SER A 319 52.14 -1.47 20.74
CA SER A 319 52.08 -1.54 22.21
C SER A 319 53.51 -1.47 22.76
N GLY A 320 53.96 -0.24 22.94
CA GLY A 320 55.13 0.05 23.76
C GLY A 320 55.03 -0.68 25.09
N ALA A 321 56.10 -1.40 25.42
CA ALA A 321 56.31 -2.06 26.69
C ALA A 321 56.12 -1.06 27.85
N GLY A 322 54.96 -1.13 28.50
CA GLY A 322 54.68 -0.53 29.80
C GLY A 322 54.37 -1.65 30.79
N SER A 323 55.39 -2.08 31.51
CA SER A 323 55.35 -3.11 32.54
C SER A 323 54.46 -2.77 33.75
N SER A 324 53.88 -3.83 34.34
CA SER A 324 53.27 -3.95 35.70
C SER A 324 51.97 -3.15 35.91
N GLN A 325 50.87 -3.72 36.42
CA GLN A 325 50.79 -4.32 37.76
C GLN A 325 49.48 -5.12 37.94
N GLN A 326 49.59 -6.28 38.58
CA GLN A 326 48.48 -7.11 39.06
C GLN A 326 47.54 -6.30 39.97
N GLY A 327 46.23 -6.52 39.80
CA GLY A 327 45.20 -5.98 40.66
C GLY A 327 43.91 -6.78 40.55
N SER A 328 43.94 -8.02 41.05
CA SER A 328 42.75 -8.81 41.39
C SER A 328 41.92 -8.10 42.46
N GLY A 329 40.64 -7.85 42.19
CA GLY A 329 39.71 -7.23 43.14
C GLY A 329 38.26 -7.63 42.86
N SER A 330 37.82 -8.66 43.58
CA SER A 330 36.48 -9.22 43.65
C SER A 330 35.54 -8.44 44.59
N GLY A 331 34.25 -8.44 44.25
CA GLY A 331 33.13 -8.14 45.17
C GLY A 331 32.78 -6.64 45.27
N SER A 332 31.58 -6.22 45.65
CA SER A 332 30.34 -6.87 46.05
C SER A 332 29.27 -5.77 46.12
N GLN A 333 28.02 -6.19 45.98
CA GLN A 333 26.74 -5.48 46.22
C GLN A 333 26.73 -4.34 47.25
N THR A 334 25.97 -3.28 46.92
CA THR A 334 25.07 -2.50 47.80
C THR A 334 24.15 -1.68 46.88
N SER A 335 22.88 -2.02 46.66
CA SER A 335 21.70 -1.88 47.52
C SER A 335 21.44 -0.47 48.06
N GLY A 336 20.41 0.17 47.51
CA GLY A 336 19.38 0.87 48.29
C GLY A 336 19.49 2.40 48.40
N GLY A 337 18.41 3.10 48.07
CA GLY A 337 18.24 4.48 48.54
C GLY A 337 17.27 5.35 47.74
N SER A 338 15.97 5.09 47.88
CA SER A 338 14.85 5.97 47.52
C SER A 338 14.81 7.28 48.34
N GLY A 339 14.30 8.36 47.74
CA GLY A 339 13.82 9.59 48.43
C GLY A 339 13.63 10.74 47.43
N GLN A 340 12.45 10.94 46.86
CA GLN A 340 11.30 11.68 47.38
C GLN A 340 11.45 13.22 47.36
N MET A 341 10.67 13.82 46.46
CA MET A 341 9.96 15.12 46.45
C MET A 341 10.48 16.31 47.25
N GLY A 342 10.61 17.44 46.56
CA GLY A 342 10.65 18.78 47.15
C GLY A 342 10.09 19.82 46.18
N SER A 343 8.79 20.11 46.32
CA SER A 343 8.09 21.28 45.78
C SER A 343 8.72 22.58 46.32
N GLY A 344 8.85 23.60 45.47
CA GLY A 344 9.31 24.93 45.84
C GLY A 344 8.81 26.01 44.89
N SER A 345 7.61 26.51 45.17
CA SER A 345 7.02 27.73 44.61
C SER A 345 7.67 29.00 45.17
N GLY A 346 7.77 30.05 44.35
CA GLY A 346 7.77 31.45 44.80
C GLY A 346 8.97 32.29 44.38
N HIS A 347 8.89 32.96 43.23
CA HIS A 347 8.67 34.41 43.15
C HIS A 347 8.22 34.83 41.75
#